data_AF-A0A8T3X8S1-F1
#
_entry.id   AF-A0A8T3X8S1-F1
#
_cell.length_a   1.000
_cell.length_b   1.000
_cell.length_c   1.000
_cell.angle_alpha   90.00
_cell.angle_beta   90.00
_cell.angle_gamma   90.00
#
_symmetry.space_group_name_H-M   'P 1'
#
loop_
_entity.id
_entity.type
_entity.pdbx_description
1 polymer ?
#
loop_
_entity_poly.entity_id
_entity_poly.type
_entity_poly.pdbx_seq_one_letter_code
_entity_poly.pdbx_strand_id
1 'polypeptide(L)'
;TIALIGGDDEVRFVTYQILLHPSFDPSRMALVKGKERITGYTIEELSRYQAVILVNGVSDEETLKMQREYAARGGKILPDIASGKKAIAEEDVISLFSSLPGNGIAISDDSVVMLDFDTREIRSLKGRNGFLVYSEKFSLYPGWKVVNERGEKAGMELANGVNTAVPLDGTFDTLRFTYEPRGFKEGSWAAIATIALLLVYFAISWVRTKRMANRNQPETEEKRACLDDNQYLPDVGDDRCWGDARLAWVKHCCHHLLFREVLPLPLCQPH
;
A
#
# COMPACT_ATOMS: atom_id res chain seq x y z
N THR A 1 13.53 -21.75 -12.82
CA THR A 1 13.12 -21.05 -11.60
C THR A 1 13.11 -21.99 -10.41
N ILE A 2 13.62 -21.52 -9.28
CA ILE A 2 13.74 -22.26 -8.03
C ILE A 2 12.90 -21.55 -6.97
N ALA A 3 11.98 -22.23 -6.31
CA ALA A 3 11.25 -21.67 -5.16
C ALA A 3 12.06 -21.84 -3.87
N LEU A 4 12.15 -20.79 -3.05
CA LEU A 4 12.71 -20.84 -1.70
C LEU A 4 11.57 -20.77 -0.68
N ILE A 5 11.34 -21.86 0.05
CA ILE A 5 10.21 -22.00 0.99
C ILE A 5 10.76 -21.99 2.42
N GLY A 6 10.26 -21.08 3.25
CA GLY A 6 10.69 -20.90 4.63
C GLY A 6 10.29 -19.54 5.20
N GLY A 7 10.71 -19.26 6.43
CA GLY A 7 10.53 -17.95 7.05
C GLY A 7 11.22 -16.84 6.27
N ASP A 8 10.72 -15.61 6.39
CA ASP A 8 11.18 -14.48 5.58
C ASP A 8 12.68 -14.19 5.77
N ASP A 9 13.14 -14.19 7.02
CA ASP A 9 14.52 -13.90 7.36
C ASP A 9 15.48 -14.98 6.86
N GLU A 10 15.12 -16.25 7.02
CA GLU A 10 15.95 -17.37 6.58
C GLU A 10 15.98 -17.48 5.06
N VAL A 11 14.83 -17.31 4.39
CA VAL A 11 14.78 -17.28 2.91
C VAL A 11 15.62 -16.13 2.37
N ARG A 12 15.54 -14.93 2.97
CA ARG A 12 16.37 -13.80 2.58
C ARG A 12 17.85 -14.09 2.76
N PHE A 13 18.25 -14.67 3.89
CA PHE A 13 19.64 -15.05 4.15
C PHE A 13 20.16 -16.07 3.14
N VAL A 14 19.42 -17.16 2.91
CA VAL A 14 19.79 -18.20 1.93
C VAL A 14 19.81 -17.65 0.50
N THR A 15 18.88 -16.75 0.15
CA THR A 15 18.88 -16.06 -1.14
C THR A 15 20.22 -15.37 -1.37
N TYR A 16 20.70 -14.57 -0.42
CA TYR A 16 21.99 -13.88 -0.55
C TYR A 16 23.17 -14.85 -0.66
N GLN A 17 23.17 -15.93 0.11
CA GLN A 17 24.22 -16.94 0.02
C GLN A 17 24.27 -17.59 -1.36
N ILE A 18 23.11 -17.94 -1.93
CA ILE A 18 23.03 -18.54 -3.27
C ILE A 18 23.44 -17.52 -4.34
N LEU A 19 23.00 -16.26 -4.25
CA LEU A 19 23.37 -15.23 -5.22
C LEU A 19 24.88 -14.97 -5.27
N LEU A 20 25.59 -15.17 -4.16
CA LEU A 20 27.04 -15.04 -4.09
C LEU A 20 27.79 -16.31 -4.51
N HIS A 21 27.07 -17.42 -4.72
CA HIS A 21 27.68 -18.70 -5.06
C HIS A 21 28.16 -18.71 -6.52
N PRO A 22 29.39 -19.17 -6.83
CA PRO A 22 29.95 -19.12 -8.19
C PRO A 22 29.13 -19.84 -9.27
N SER A 23 28.42 -20.91 -8.88
CA SER A 23 27.57 -21.68 -9.80
C SER A 23 26.20 -21.05 -10.09
N PHE A 24 25.85 -19.94 -9.42
CA PHE A 24 24.60 -19.24 -9.67
C PHE A 24 24.74 -18.29 -10.87
N ASP A 25 23.85 -18.44 -11.85
CA ASP A 25 23.84 -17.60 -13.06
C ASP A 25 22.46 -16.93 -13.22
N PRO A 26 22.33 -15.62 -12.90
CA PRO A 26 21.05 -14.90 -12.95
C PRO A 26 20.45 -14.80 -14.36
N SER A 27 21.23 -15.08 -15.42
CA SER A 27 20.71 -15.09 -16.79
C SER A 27 19.93 -16.38 -17.11
N ARG A 28 20.16 -17.45 -16.35
CA ARG A 28 19.60 -18.80 -16.59
C ARG A 28 18.62 -19.24 -15.51
N MET A 29 18.74 -18.69 -14.31
CA MET A 29 17.93 -19.07 -13.17
C MET A 29 17.48 -17.86 -12.34
N ALA A 30 16.37 -18.05 -11.64
CA ALA A 30 15.85 -17.09 -10.69
C ALA A 30 15.40 -17.84 -9.44
N LEU A 31 15.72 -17.25 -8.29
CA LEU A 31 15.29 -17.68 -6.97
C LEU A 31 14.01 -16.92 -6.64
N VAL A 32 12.89 -17.60 -6.48
CA VAL A 32 11.61 -16.97 -6.16
C VAL A 32 11.27 -17.26 -4.71
N LYS A 33 11.03 -16.22 -3.93
CA LYS A 33 10.57 -16.35 -2.56
C LYS A 33 9.18 -16.97 -2.56
N GLY A 34 9.05 -18.11 -1.91
CA GLY A 34 7.81 -18.83 -1.76
C GLY A 34 7.03 -18.48 -0.49
N LYS A 35 5.99 -19.27 -0.22
CA LYS A 35 5.23 -19.29 1.04
C LYS A 35 6.13 -19.83 2.16
N GLU A 36 5.71 -19.62 3.41
CA GLU A 36 6.48 -20.05 4.59
C GLU A 36 6.62 -21.57 4.70
N ARG A 37 5.61 -22.32 4.24
CA ARG A 37 5.55 -23.78 4.29
C ARG A 37 5.14 -24.36 2.95
N ILE A 38 5.69 -25.53 2.62
CA ILE A 38 5.36 -26.24 1.38
C ILE A 38 3.90 -26.71 1.35
N THR A 39 3.32 -27.02 2.51
CA THR A 39 1.89 -27.38 2.66
C THR A 39 0.94 -26.23 2.34
N GLY A 40 1.44 -24.99 2.27
CA GLY A 40 0.66 -23.85 1.79
C GLY A 40 0.44 -23.84 0.28
N TYR A 41 1.07 -24.77 -0.46
CA TYR A 41 0.95 -24.87 -1.90
C TYR A 41 0.06 -26.03 -2.36
N THR A 42 -0.59 -25.82 -3.50
CA THR A 42 -1.08 -26.94 -4.30
C THR A 42 0.04 -27.53 -5.14
N ILE A 43 -0.11 -28.80 -5.54
CA ILE A 43 0.86 -29.44 -6.42
C ILE A 43 0.93 -28.76 -7.79
N GLU A 44 -0.18 -28.22 -8.29
CA GLU A 44 -0.25 -27.41 -9.53
C GLU A 44 0.56 -26.11 -9.42
N GLU A 45 0.51 -25.43 -8.27
CA GLU A 45 1.37 -24.26 -8.01
C GLU A 45 2.85 -24.66 -7.96
N LEU A 46 3.20 -25.74 -7.24
CA LEU A 46 4.59 -26.21 -7.15
C LEU A 46 5.15 -26.62 -8.51
N SER A 47 4.32 -27.21 -9.37
CA SER A 47 4.69 -27.66 -10.72
C SER A 47 5.19 -26.52 -11.63
N ARG A 48 4.99 -25.26 -11.24
CA ARG A 48 5.51 -24.08 -11.96
C ARG A 48 7.02 -23.89 -11.74
N TYR A 49 7.55 -24.39 -10.63
CA TYR A 49 8.95 -24.32 -10.32
C TYR A 49 9.66 -25.59 -10.81
N GLN A 50 10.92 -25.44 -11.22
CA GLN A 50 11.73 -26.58 -11.65
C GLN A 50 12.42 -27.25 -10.45
N ALA A 51 12.63 -26.46 -9.39
CA ALA A 51 13.16 -26.92 -8.14
C ALA A 51 12.57 -26.15 -6.95
N VAL A 52 12.60 -26.78 -5.79
CA VAL A 52 12.18 -26.22 -4.51
C VAL A 52 13.30 -26.43 -3.50
N ILE A 53 13.67 -25.37 -2.78
CA ILE A 53 14.60 -25.43 -1.66
C ILE A 53 13.81 -25.08 -0.39
N LEU A 54 13.72 -26.03 0.53
CA LEU A 54 13.13 -25.86 1.85
C LEU A 54 14.23 -25.37 2.79
N VAL A 55 14.15 -24.09 3.17
CA VAL A 55 15.19 -23.44 3.98
C VAL A 55 15.17 -23.96 5.43
N ASN A 56 13.98 -24.19 5.96
CA ASN A 56 13.78 -24.81 7.27
C ASN A 56 13.15 -26.18 7.04
N GLY A 57 13.95 -27.25 7.10
CA GLY A 57 13.56 -28.64 6.78
C GLY A 57 12.57 -29.26 7.78
N VAL A 58 11.36 -28.67 7.91
CA VAL A 58 10.29 -29.23 8.75
C VAL A 58 9.89 -30.59 8.20
N SER A 59 9.89 -31.59 9.08
CA SER A 59 9.67 -33.00 8.72
C SER A 59 8.32 -33.51 9.23
N ASP A 60 7.25 -32.74 9.05
CA ASP A 60 5.91 -33.22 9.32
C ASP A 60 5.42 -34.15 8.18
N GLU A 61 4.42 -34.98 8.48
CA GLU A 61 3.91 -36.00 7.54
C GLU A 61 3.31 -35.37 6.27
N GLU A 62 2.65 -34.22 6.39
CA GLU A 62 2.06 -33.53 5.24
C GLU A 62 3.14 -32.94 4.32
N THR A 63 4.18 -32.35 4.90
CA THR A 63 5.37 -31.90 4.18
C THR A 63 6.01 -33.06 3.43
N LEU A 64 6.22 -34.21 4.08
CA LEU A 64 6.76 -35.41 3.42
C LEU A 64 5.88 -35.90 2.27
N LYS A 65 4.55 -35.87 2.43
CA LYS A 65 3.60 -36.23 1.39
C LYS A 65 3.74 -35.29 0.18
N MET A 66 3.77 -33.97 0.41
CA MET A 66 3.93 -32.97 -0.65
C MET A 66 5.27 -33.11 -1.39
N GLN A 67 6.37 -33.36 -0.67
CA GLN A 67 7.68 -33.58 -1.30
C GLN A 67 7.66 -34.79 -2.23
N ARG A 68 7.09 -35.92 -1.77
CA ARG A 68 6.99 -37.14 -2.58
C ARG A 68 6.14 -36.93 -3.82
N GLU A 69 5.00 -36.24 -3.70
CA GLU A 69 4.13 -35.96 -4.84
C GLU A 69 4.81 -35.04 -5.87
N TYR A 70 5.51 -34.00 -5.41
CA TYR A 70 6.27 -33.10 -6.27
C TYR A 70 7.45 -33.82 -6.96
N ALA A 71 8.20 -34.63 -6.22
CA ALA A 71 9.27 -35.44 -6.77
C ALA A 71 8.76 -36.47 -7.80
N ALA A 72 7.59 -37.07 -7.56
CA ALA A 72 6.96 -38.00 -8.51
C ALA A 72 6.58 -37.35 -9.84
N ARG A 73 6.34 -36.03 -9.87
CA ARG A 73 6.13 -35.24 -11.10
C ARG A 73 7.44 -34.78 -11.77
N GLY A 74 8.59 -35.24 -11.29
CA GLY A 74 9.92 -34.86 -11.80
C GLY A 74 10.47 -33.55 -11.22
N GLY A 75 9.79 -32.97 -10.21
CA GLY A 75 10.28 -31.82 -9.48
C GLY A 75 11.52 -32.15 -8.65
N LYS A 76 12.44 -31.20 -8.51
CA LYS A 76 13.65 -31.36 -7.70
C LYS A 76 13.48 -30.65 -6.37
N ILE A 77 13.76 -31.33 -5.25
CA ILE A 77 13.59 -30.76 -3.92
C ILE A 77 14.83 -30.93 -3.05
N LEU A 78 15.22 -29.88 -2.33
CA LEU A 78 16.30 -29.89 -1.36
C LEU A 78 15.83 -29.34 0.00
N PRO A 79 16.28 -29.91 1.14
CA PRO A 79 16.92 -31.21 1.22
C PRO A 79 15.90 -32.33 0.93
N ASP A 80 16.37 -33.51 0.52
CA ASP A 80 15.52 -34.68 0.33
C ASP A 80 15.22 -35.34 1.69
N ILE A 81 14.20 -34.83 2.37
CA ILE A 81 13.77 -35.31 3.69
C ILE A 81 13.19 -36.72 3.58
N ALA A 82 12.61 -37.08 2.42
CA ALA A 82 12.07 -38.42 2.17
C ALA A 82 13.19 -39.49 2.16
N SER A 83 14.40 -39.13 1.72
CA SER A 83 15.60 -39.97 1.79
C SER A 83 16.40 -39.79 3.09
N GLY A 84 15.88 -39.05 4.08
CA GLY A 84 16.51 -38.85 5.38
C GLY A 84 17.57 -37.74 5.43
N LYS A 85 17.76 -36.95 4.36
CA LYS A 85 18.63 -35.76 4.39
C LYS A 85 17.92 -34.62 5.12
N LYS A 86 18.53 -34.11 6.19
CA LYS A 86 17.97 -33.00 7.00
C LYS A 86 18.60 -31.63 6.71
N ALA A 87 19.75 -31.61 6.06
CA ALA A 87 20.50 -30.40 5.75
C ALA A 87 20.84 -30.36 4.26
N ILE A 88 21.01 -29.15 3.74
CA ILE A 88 21.42 -28.89 2.37
C ILE A 88 22.95 -28.83 2.35
N ALA A 89 23.59 -29.78 1.69
CA ALA A 89 25.02 -29.73 1.44
C ALA A 89 25.32 -28.84 0.22
N GLU A 90 26.52 -28.26 0.14
CA GLU A 90 26.92 -27.40 -0.98
C GLU A 90 26.90 -28.19 -2.31
N GLU A 91 27.32 -29.45 -2.27
CA GLU A 91 27.34 -30.35 -3.42
C GLU A 91 25.92 -30.62 -3.96
N ASP A 92 24.93 -30.69 -3.06
CA ASP A 92 23.52 -30.85 -3.44
C ASP A 92 23.04 -29.62 -4.21
N VAL A 93 23.42 -28.40 -3.80
CA VAL A 93 23.09 -27.14 -4.51
C VAL A 93 23.75 -27.08 -5.88
N ILE A 94 25.04 -27.44 -5.97
CA ILE A 94 25.78 -27.47 -7.25
C ILE A 94 25.16 -28.47 -8.21
N SER A 95 24.82 -29.67 -7.71
CA SER A 95 24.16 -30.71 -8.51
C SER A 95 22.77 -30.25 -8.99
N LEU A 96 22.03 -29.54 -8.13
CA LEU A 96 20.75 -28.96 -8.49
C LEU A 96 20.90 -27.98 -9.64
N PHE A 97 21.77 -26.98 -9.53
CA PHE A 97 21.94 -25.94 -10.56
C PHE A 97 22.40 -26.52 -11.90
N SER A 98 23.34 -27.47 -11.86
CA SER A 98 23.87 -28.12 -13.06
C SER A 98 22.81 -28.95 -13.79
N SER A 99 21.81 -29.43 -13.06
CA SER A 99 20.77 -30.30 -13.60
C SER A 99 19.51 -29.54 -14.06
N LEU A 100 19.43 -28.23 -13.85
CA LEU A 100 18.32 -27.42 -14.33
C LEU A 100 18.50 -27.10 -15.83
N PRO A 101 17.43 -27.17 -16.64
CA PRO A 101 17.48 -26.79 -18.05
C PRO A 101 17.64 -25.26 -18.15
N GLY A 102 18.89 -24.80 -18.14
CA GLY A 102 19.22 -23.38 -17.96
C GLY A 102 19.09 -22.52 -19.22
N ASN A 103 17.93 -22.51 -19.88
CA ASN A 103 17.72 -21.61 -21.02
C ASN A 103 16.77 -20.48 -20.62
N GLY A 104 17.29 -19.52 -19.84
CA GLY A 104 16.62 -18.24 -19.67
C GLY A 104 16.48 -17.57 -21.04
N ILE A 105 15.27 -17.12 -21.38
CA ILE A 105 15.04 -16.43 -22.64
C ILE A 105 15.01 -14.94 -22.35
N ALA A 106 16.04 -14.23 -22.80
CA ALA A 106 16.08 -12.78 -22.71
C ALA A 106 14.87 -12.19 -23.45
N ILE A 107 14.22 -11.24 -22.78
CA ILE A 107 13.19 -10.40 -23.37
C ILE A 107 13.88 -9.15 -23.90
N SER A 108 13.62 -8.81 -25.16
CA SER A 108 14.24 -7.66 -25.79
C SER A 108 13.62 -6.36 -25.23
N ASP A 109 14.44 -5.34 -25.02
CA ASP A 109 14.02 -4.07 -24.40
C ASP A 109 12.95 -3.34 -25.22
N ASP A 110 12.91 -3.56 -26.54
CA ASP A 110 11.89 -3.01 -27.44
C ASP A 110 10.47 -3.50 -27.14
N SER A 111 10.34 -4.65 -26.47
CA SER A 111 9.05 -5.19 -26.02
C SER A 111 8.54 -4.52 -24.73
N VAL A 112 9.39 -3.74 -24.06
CA VAL A 112 9.06 -3.01 -22.83
C VAL A 112 8.66 -1.59 -23.21
N VAL A 113 7.37 -1.29 -23.10
CA VAL A 113 6.80 0.01 -23.42
C VAL A 113 6.40 0.73 -22.15
N MET A 114 6.96 1.92 -21.94
CA MET A 114 6.50 2.84 -20.90
C MET A 114 5.35 3.68 -21.45
N LEU A 115 4.15 3.49 -20.91
CA LEU A 115 2.97 4.27 -21.32
C LEU A 115 2.89 5.59 -20.55
N ASP A 116 3.19 5.53 -19.25
CA ASP A 116 3.30 6.69 -18.35
C ASP A 116 4.25 6.34 -17.17
N PHE A 117 4.35 7.23 -16.18
CA PHE A 117 5.23 7.02 -15.02
C PHE A 117 4.78 5.87 -14.11
N ASP A 118 3.49 5.58 -14.08
CA ASP A 118 2.84 4.58 -13.22
C ASP A 118 2.49 3.29 -13.99
N THR A 119 2.65 3.28 -15.31
CA THR A 119 2.21 2.21 -16.19
C THR A 119 3.31 1.77 -17.15
N ARG A 120 3.67 0.49 -17.04
CA ARG A 120 4.58 -0.19 -17.97
C ARG A 120 3.92 -1.42 -18.57
N GLU A 121 4.25 -1.69 -19.82
CA GLU A 121 3.69 -2.79 -20.58
C GLU A 121 4.82 -3.65 -21.17
N ILE A 122 4.72 -4.96 -21.04
CA ILE A 122 5.66 -5.92 -21.63
C ILE A 122 4.89 -6.75 -22.63
N ARG A 123 5.31 -6.70 -23.89
CA ARG A 123 4.64 -7.31 -25.05
C ARG A 123 5.34 -8.59 -25.52
N SER A 124 4.72 -9.30 -26.47
CA SER A 124 5.32 -10.45 -27.16
C SER A 124 5.65 -11.63 -26.23
N LEU A 125 4.77 -11.86 -25.24
CA LEU A 125 4.90 -12.95 -24.27
C LEU A 125 4.15 -14.22 -24.69
N LYS A 126 3.39 -14.17 -25.78
CA LYS A 126 2.53 -15.28 -26.21
C LYS A 126 3.32 -16.58 -26.39
N GLY A 127 2.81 -17.67 -25.81
CA GLY A 127 3.42 -18.99 -25.86
C GLY A 127 4.61 -19.19 -24.92
N ARG A 128 5.00 -18.17 -24.15
CA ARG A 128 6.07 -18.31 -23.14
C ARG A 128 5.51 -18.86 -21.83
N ASN A 129 6.11 -19.94 -21.35
CA ASN A 129 5.79 -20.56 -20.06
C ASN A 129 6.91 -20.30 -19.05
N GLY A 130 6.58 -20.27 -17.75
CA GLY A 130 7.55 -20.17 -16.66
C GLY A 130 7.41 -18.87 -15.90
N PHE A 131 8.49 -18.13 -15.73
CA PHE A 131 8.47 -16.86 -15.02
C PHE A 131 9.10 -15.76 -15.86
N LEU A 132 8.39 -14.64 -16.01
CA LEU A 132 8.99 -13.39 -16.42
C LEU A 132 9.69 -12.79 -15.21
N VAL A 133 11.01 -12.62 -15.28
CA VAL A 133 11.79 -11.97 -14.23
C VAL A 133 12.21 -10.60 -14.71
N TYR A 134 11.84 -9.58 -13.96
CA TYR A 134 12.05 -8.19 -14.31
C TYR A 134 12.93 -7.49 -13.29
N SER A 135 13.83 -6.61 -13.75
CA SER A 135 14.80 -5.90 -12.91
C SER A 135 14.18 -4.90 -11.95
N GLU A 136 12.91 -4.56 -12.15
CA GLU A 136 12.17 -3.63 -11.29
C GLU A 136 11.65 -4.29 -10.01
N LYS A 137 11.53 -3.47 -8.96
CA LYS A 137 11.20 -3.89 -7.58
C LYS A 137 9.69 -3.84 -7.26
N PHE A 138 8.81 -3.96 -8.25
CA PHE A 138 7.36 -3.81 -8.08
C PHE A 138 6.76 -4.71 -7.01
N SER A 139 7.24 -5.95 -6.89
CA SER A 139 6.81 -6.91 -5.86
C SER A 139 7.06 -6.45 -4.42
N LEU A 140 8.01 -5.52 -4.19
CA LEU A 140 8.31 -4.96 -2.86
C LEU A 140 7.43 -3.77 -2.48
N TYR A 141 6.77 -3.12 -3.45
CA TYR A 141 6.02 -1.90 -3.20
C TYR A 141 4.50 -2.14 -3.29
N PRO A 142 3.76 -2.01 -2.18
CA PRO A 142 2.31 -2.17 -2.22
C PRO A 142 1.68 -1.10 -3.11
N GLY A 143 0.72 -1.52 -3.94
CA GLY A 143 0.02 -0.65 -4.89
C GLY A 143 0.28 -1.02 -6.35
N TRP A 144 1.40 -1.69 -6.65
CA TRP A 144 1.60 -2.27 -7.98
C TRP A 144 0.62 -3.43 -8.22
N LYS A 145 0.12 -3.49 -9.45
CA LYS A 145 -0.74 -4.56 -9.95
C LYS A 145 -0.23 -5.00 -11.30
N VAL A 146 -0.43 -6.28 -11.62
CA VAL A 146 -0.15 -6.81 -12.95
C VAL A 146 -1.44 -7.40 -13.50
N VAL A 147 -1.77 -6.99 -14.72
CA VAL A 147 -2.92 -7.53 -15.46
C VAL A 147 -2.48 -7.96 -16.85
N ASN A 148 -3.13 -8.97 -17.39
CA ASN A 148 -2.95 -9.35 -18.80
C ASN A 148 -3.79 -8.47 -19.74
N GLU A 149 -3.75 -8.75 -21.04
CA GLU A 149 -4.54 -8.02 -22.04
C GLU A 149 -6.07 -8.13 -21.85
N ARG A 150 -6.54 -9.13 -21.08
CA ARG A 150 -7.96 -9.35 -20.74
C ARG A 150 -8.37 -8.67 -19.44
N GLY A 151 -7.44 -8.03 -18.74
CA GLY A 151 -7.66 -7.42 -17.42
C GLY A 151 -7.66 -8.44 -16.27
N GLU A 152 -7.29 -9.69 -16.52
CA GLU A 152 -7.14 -10.71 -15.48
C GLU A 152 -5.86 -10.43 -14.68
N LYS A 153 -5.94 -10.57 -13.36
CA LYS A 153 -4.79 -10.28 -12.47
C LYS A 153 -3.77 -11.40 -12.54
N ALA A 154 -2.52 -11.05 -12.79
CA ALA A 154 -1.38 -11.94 -12.61
C ALA A 154 -0.74 -11.72 -11.23
N GLY A 155 -0.20 -12.78 -10.65
CA GLY A 155 0.56 -12.70 -9.40
C GLY A 155 1.91 -12.01 -9.61
N MET A 156 2.40 -11.31 -8.58
CA MET A 156 3.79 -10.86 -8.51
C MET A 156 4.46 -11.58 -7.36
N GLU A 157 5.64 -12.12 -7.62
CA GLU A 157 6.49 -12.82 -6.66
C GLU A 157 7.83 -12.08 -6.55
N LEU A 158 8.49 -12.21 -5.40
CA LEU A 158 9.81 -11.63 -5.20
C LEU A 158 10.86 -12.61 -5.73
N ALA A 159 11.65 -12.17 -6.71
CA ALA A 159 12.77 -12.93 -7.25
C ALA A 159 14.11 -12.34 -6.83
N ASN A 160 15.14 -13.19 -6.66
CA ASN A 160 16.52 -12.81 -6.38
C ASN A 160 16.63 -11.76 -5.25
N GLY A 161 15.73 -11.82 -4.27
CA GLY A 161 15.66 -10.91 -3.13
C GLY A 161 15.11 -9.50 -3.41
N VAL A 162 15.12 -9.02 -4.66
CA VAL A 162 14.70 -7.64 -5.01
C VAL A 162 13.90 -7.50 -6.30
N ASN A 163 14.00 -8.46 -7.22
CA ASN A 163 13.36 -8.43 -8.52
C ASN A 163 11.89 -8.81 -8.45
N THR A 164 11.13 -8.44 -9.48
CA THR A 164 9.75 -8.91 -9.65
C THR A 164 9.74 -10.12 -10.56
N ALA A 165 9.03 -11.17 -10.17
CA ALA A 165 8.72 -12.31 -11.01
C ALA A 165 7.21 -12.41 -11.23
N VAL A 166 6.79 -12.71 -12.45
CA VAL A 166 5.39 -12.95 -12.80
C VAL A 166 5.28 -14.33 -13.46
N PRO A 167 4.45 -15.24 -12.95
CA PRO A 167 4.25 -16.54 -13.58
C PRO A 167 3.55 -16.36 -14.93
N LEU A 168 4.05 -17.06 -15.94
CA LEU A 168 3.51 -17.13 -17.29
C LEU A 168 3.01 -18.55 -17.57
N ASP A 169 1.81 -18.65 -18.12
CA ASP A 169 1.16 -19.92 -18.51
C ASP A 169 1.05 -20.08 -20.03
N GLY A 170 1.76 -19.24 -20.79
CA GLY A 170 1.75 -19.24 -22.25
C GLY A 170 0.54 -18.57 -22.89
N THR A 171 -0.47 -18.20 -22.09
CA THR A 171 -1.69 -17.55 -22.61
C THR A 171 -1.54 -16.04 -22.75
N PHE A 172 -0.70 -15.42 -21.91
CA PHE A 172 -0.51 -13.97 -21.90
C PHE A 172 0.35 -13.52 -23.07
N ASP A 173 -0.16 -12.56 -23.84
CA ASP A 173 0.65 -11.87 -24.85
C ASP A 173 1.26 -10.59 -24.30
N THR A 174 0.48 -9.88 -23.48
CA THR A 174 0.87 -8.60 -22.91
C THR A 174 0.63 -8.59 -21.40
N LEU A 175 1.62 -8.12 -20.65
CA LEU A 175 1.48 -7.85 -19.22
C LEU A 175 1.61 -6.35 -18.97
N ARG A 176 0.62 -5.78 -18.27
CA ARG A 176 0.60 -4.38 -17.86
C ARG A 176 0.78 -4.27 -16.35
N PHE A 177 1.82 -3.56 -15.96
CA PHE A 177 2.13 -3.17 -14.59
C PHE A 177 1.57 -1.77 -14.37
N THR A 178 0.71 -1.61 -13.37
CA THR A 178 0.11 -0.31 -13.02
C THR A 178 0.27 -0.04 -11.52
N TYR A 179 0.76 1.14 -11.18
CA TYR A 179 0.88 1.60 -9.80
C TYR A 179 -0.39 2.34 -9.36
N GLU A 180 -1.05 1.80 -8.34
CA GLU A 180 -2.22 2.43 -7.72
C GLU A 180 -2.03 2.52 -6.20
N PRO A 181 -1.36 3.57 -5.69
CA PRO A 181 -1.15 3.74 -4.27
C PRO A 181 -2.49 3.96 -3.55
N ARG A 182 -2.82 3.09 -2.59
CA ARG A 182 -4.06 3.20 -1.79
C ARG A 182 -4.13 4.53 -1.03
N GLY A 183 -3.02 4.94 -0.41
CA GLY A 183 -2.93 6.19 0.35
C GLY A 183 -3.20 7.44 -0.48
N PHE A 184 -2.86 7.44 -1.77
CA PHE A 184 -3.19 8.57 -2.64
C PHE A 184 -4.71 8.69 -2.89
N LYS A 185 -5.39 7.56 -3.10
CA LYS A 185 -6.86 7.53 -3.28
C LYS A 185 -7.58 7.98 -2.01
N GLU A 186 -7.16 7.47 -0.86
CA GLU A 186 -7.71 7.84 0.45
C GLU A 186 -7.47 9.33 0.76
N GLY A 187 -6.23 9.82 0.55
CA GLY A 187 -5.87 11.22 0.74
C GLY A 187 -6.62 12.17 -0.21
N SER A 188 -6.80 11.77 -1.47
CA SER A 188 -7.57 12.56 -2.45
C SER A 188 -9.03 12.72 -2.03
N TRP A 189 -9.66 11.64 -1.55
CA TRP A 189 -11.02 11.71 -1.03
C TRP A 189 -11.13 12.60 0.21
N ALA A 190 -10.18 12.49 1.13
CA ALA A 190 -10.13 13.35 2.31
C ALA A 190 -9.98 14.84 1.91
N ALA A 191 -9.08 15.15 0.97
CA ALA A 191 -8.88 16.52 0.48
C ALA A 191 -10.14 17.10 -0.19
N ILE A 192 -10.81 16.31 -1.04
CA ILE A 192 -12.09 16.70 -1.66
C ILE A 192 -13.13 17.00 -0.58
N ALA A 193 -13.24 16.15 0.44
CA ALA A 193 -14.17 16.35 1.55
C ALA A 193 -13.85 17.64 2.33
N THR A 194 -12.58 17.92 2.62
CA THR A 194 -12.15 19.15 3.30
C THR A 194 -12.48 20.39 2.47
N ILE A 195 -12.21 20.38 1.16
CA ILE A 195 -12.54 21.49 0.26
C ILE A 195 -14.05 21.72 0.25
N ALA A 196 -14.86 20.65 0.17
CA ALA A 196 -16.31 20.76 0.21
C ALA A 196 -16.81 21.39 1.52
N LEU A 197 -16.27 20.99 2.67
CA LEU A 197 -16.61 21.58 3.98
C LEU A 197 -16.22 23.06 4.06
N LEU A 198 -15.06 23.44 3.52
CA LEU A 198 -14.63 24.84 3.47
C LEU A 198 -15.57 25.67 2.58
N LEU A 199 -15.96 25.15 1.42
CA LEU A 199 -16.92 25.84 0.53
C LEU A 199 -18.28 26.05 1.22
N VAL A 200 -18.78 25.04 1.95
CA VAL A 200 -20.01 25.17 2.75
C VAL A 200 -19.84 26.23 3.84
N TYR A 201 -18.72 26.22 4.56
CA TYR A 201 -18.41 27.21 5.58
C TYR A 201 -18.38 28.64 5.02
N PHE A 202 -17.67 28.86 3.90
CA PHE A 202 -17.60 30.16 3.23
C PHE A 202 -18.95 30.61 2.70
N ALA A 203 -19.76 29.72 2.13
CA ALA A 203 -21.11 30.03 1.68
C ALA A 203 -22.00 30.49 2.85
N ILE A 204 -21.95 29.81 3.99
CA ILE A 204 -22.70 30.20 5.20
C ILE A 204 -22.21 31.56 5.72
N SER A 205 -20.90 31.77 5.80
CA SER A 205 -20.29 33.03 6.25
C SER A 205 -20.68 34.20 5.34
N TRP A 206 -20.66 34.00 4.02
CA TRP A 206 -21.06 34.99 3.02
C TRP A 206 -22.55 35.38 3.13
N VAL A 207 -23.44 34.41 3.36
CA VAL A 207 -24.86 34.69 3.58
C VAL A 207 -25.08 35.48 4.87
N ARG A 208 -24.34 35.16 5.94
CA ARG A 208 -24.42 35.88 7.22
C ARG A 208 -23.93 37.33 7.11
N THR A 209 -22.81 37.57 6.43
CA THR A 209 -22.28 38.93 6.24
C THR A 209 -23.21 39.80 5.40
N LYS A 210 -23.81 39.27 4.33
CA LYS A 210 -24.82 40.00 3.54
C LYS A 210 -26.05 40.41 4.36
N ARG A 211 -26.52 39.55 5.29
CA ARG A 211 -27.65 39.90 6.18
C ARG A 211 -27.30 41.06 7.11
N MET A 212 -26.06 41.13 7.60
CA MET A 212 -25.63 42.24 8.46
C MET A 212 -25.49 43.55 7.67
N ALA A 213 -24.95 43.49 6.44
CA ALA A 213 -24.87 44.67 5.57
C ALA A 213 -26.25 45.27 5.26
N ASN A 214 -27.27 44.43 5.03
CA ASN A 214 -28.63 44.89 4.77
C ASN A 214 -29.33 45.48 6.02
N ARG A 215 -28.95 45.03 7.23
CA ARG A 215 -29.51 45.56 8.49
C ARG A 215 -28.98 46.94 8.85
N ASN A 216 -27.76 47.25 8.43
CA ASN A 216 -27.10 48.53 8.66
C ASN A 216 -27.29 49.53 7.51
N GLN A 217 -28.18 49.23 6.55
CA GLN A 217 -28.59 50.23 5.58
C GLN A 217 -29.30 51.33 6.39
N PRO A 218 -28.72 52.54 6.46
CA PRO A 218 -29.30 53.61 7.27
C PRO A 218 -30.73 53.79 6.78
N GLU A 219 -31.69 53.78 7.71
CA GLU A 219 -33.06 54.18 7.37
C GLU A 219 -32.96 55.47 6.56
N THR A 220 -33.39 55.40 5.31
CA THR A 220 -33.38 56.50 4.37
C THR A 220 -33.90 57.74 5.09
N GLU A 221 -33.23 58.88 4.86
CA GLU A 221 -33.48 60.19 5.47
C GLU A 221 -34.97 60.63 5.51
N GLU A 222 -35.84 59.96 4.75
CA GLU A 222 -37.28 60.10 4.79
C GLU A 222 -37.91 59.90 6.18
N LYS A 223 -37.30 59.11 7.09
CA LYS A 223 -37.75 59.03 8.49
C LYS A 223 -37.18 60.11 9.42
N ARG A 224 -36.09 60.77 9.05
CA ARG A 224 -35.54 61.89 9.84
C ARG A 224 -36.34 63.18 9.66
N ALA A 225 -37.10 63.32 8.58
CA ALA A 225 -37.96 64.49 8.35
C ALA A 225 -39.17 64.60 9.31
N CYS A 226 -39.53 63.53 10.04
CA CYS A 226 -40.69 63.55 10.96
C CYS A 226 -40.32 63.76 12.45
N LEU A 227 -39.03 63.96 12.79
CA LEU A 227 -38.59 64.05 14.18
C LEU A 227 -38.09 65.44 14.62
N ASP A 228 -38.07 66.42 13.73
CA ASP A 228 -37.69 67.80 14.06
C ASP A 228 -38.87 68.72 14.48
N ASP A 229 -40.12 68.23 14.47
CA ASP A 229 -41.30 69.05 14.80
C ASP A 229 -41.79 68.92 16.26
N ASN A 230 -40.99 68.32 17.16
CA ASN A 230 -41.36 68.13 18.57
C ASN A 230 -40.43 68.87 19.56
N GLN A 231 -39.94 70.05 19.18
CA GLN A 231 -39.49 71.06 20.14
C GLN A 231 -40.72 71.74 20.74
N TYR A 232 -41.14 71.29 21.93
CA TYR A 232 -41.77 72.06 23.02
C TYR A 232 -42.60 71.11 23.89
N LEU A 233 -41.97 70.49 24.89
CA LEU A 233 -42.68 70.07 26.09
C LEU A 233 -41.89 70.56 27.31
N PRO A 234 -42.56 71.26 28.25
CA PRO A 234 -41.91 71.88 29.39
C PRO A 234 -41.53 70.85 30.44
N ASP A 235 -40.45 71.21 31.11
CA ASP A 235 -39.90 70.66 32.35
C ASP A 235 -41.01 70.46 33.41
N VAL A 236 -41.26 69.20 33.77
CA VAL A 236 -42.03 68.84 34.97
C VAL A 236 -41.19 67.86 35.75
N GLY A 237 -40.59 68.36 36.82
CA GLY A 237 -39.95 67.56 37.84
C GLY A 237 -40.94 66.62 38.52
N ASP A 238 -40.51 65.39 38.74
CA ASP A 238 -40.98 64.59 39.86
C ASP A 238 -39.82 63.72 40.35
N ASP A 239 -39.32 64.12 41.52
CA ASP A 239 -38.56 63.27 42.41
C ASP A 239 -39.45 62.11 42.84
N ARG A 240 -39.14 60.88 42.40
CA ARG A 240 -39.33 59.61 43.15
C ARG A 240 -39.05 58.40 42.25
N CYS A 241 -37.96 57.71 42.53
CA CYS A 241 -37.92 56.25 42.79
C CYS A 241 -36.46 55.78 42.84
N TRP A 242 -35.88 55.90 44.04
CA TRP A 242 -34.82 55.01 44.47
C TRP A 242 -35.40 53.62 44.73
N GLY A 243 -34.70 52.58 44.27
CA GLY A 243 -34.80 51.25 44.85
C GLY A 243 -35.23 50.16 43.87
N ASP A 244 -34.33 49.74 43.00
CA ASP A 244 -34.06 48.32 42.79
C ASP A 244 -32.73 48.11 42.05
N ALA A 245 -31.65 48.38 42.77
CA ALA A 245 -30.34 47.81 42.48
C ALA A 245 -30.36 46.33 42.91
N ARG A 246 -31.01 45.48 42.11
CA ARG A 246 -30.94 44.02 42.26
C ARG A 246 -30.54 43.37 40.93
N LEU A 247 -29.38 42.73 40.98
CA LEU A 247 -29.00 41.53 40.23
C LEU A 247 -28.80 41.67 38.71
N ALA A 248 -27.62 42.17 38.32
CA ALA A 248 -26.98 41.76 37.06
C ALA A 248 -25.45 41.88 37.13
N TRP A 249 -24.82 41.30 38.17
CA TRP A 249 -23.36 41.15 38.26
C TRP A 249 -22.94 39.71 38.56
N VAL A 250 -23.60 38.74 37.92
CA VAL A 250 -23.13 37.35 37.89
C VAL A 250 -23.35 36.78 36.49
N LYS A 251 -22.31 36.88 35.64
CA LYS A 251 -21.92 35.91 34.59
C LYS A 251 -21.04 36.61 33.56
N HIS A 252 -19.80 36.96 33.92
CA HIS A 252 -18.75 37.16 32.91
C HIS A 252 -17.33 36.95 33.46
N CYS A 253 -17.13 35.91 34.27
CA CYS A 253 -15.78 35.43 34.63
C CYS A 253 -15.86 33.95 35.02
N CYS A 254 -16.01 33.04 34.04
CA CYS A 254 -15.57 31.64 34.14
C CYS A 254 -15.91 30.87 32.85
N HIS A 255 -15.10 31.04 31.82
CA HIS A 255 -14.84 29.98 30.82
C HIS A 255 -13.50 30.22 30.13
N HIS A 256 -12.42 30.19 30.91
CA HIS A 256 -11.10 29.80 30.40
C HIS A 256 -10.81 28.41 30.98
N LEU A 257 -11.54 27.41 30.50
CA LEU A 257 -11.20 26.00 30.68
C LEU A 257 -10.40 25.54 29.46
N LEU A 258 -9.17 25.11 29.77
CA LEU A 258 -8.55 23.88 29.26
C LEU A 258 -8.44 23.71 27.74
N PHE A 259 -7.23 23.92 27.22
CA PHE A 259 -6.59 22.93 26.34
C PHE A 259 -5.07 23.12 26.45
N ARG A 260 -4.48 22.51 27.48
CA ARG A 260 -3.03 22.26 27.54
C ARG A 260 -2.89 20.77 27.25
N GLU A 261 -2.84 20.43 25.97
CA GLU A 261 -2.49 19.08 25.54
C GLU A 261 -1.05 18.81 25.97
N VAL A 262 -0.94 17.90 26.92
CA VAL A 262 0.28 17.18 27.27
C VAL A 262 0.57 16.30 26.06
N LEU A 263 1.55 16.70 25.25
CA LEU A 263 2.17 15.79 24.28
C LEU A 263 2.97 14.75 25.07
N PRO A 264 2.66 13.44 25.00
CA PRO A 264 3.61 12.43 25.41
C PRO A 264 4.76 12.40 24.39
N LEU A 265 5.96 12.74 24.86
CA LEU A 265 7.20 12.50 24.12
C LEU A 265 7.36 10.99 23.86
N PRO A 266 7.86 10.58 22.68
CA PRO A 266 8.10 9.18 22.39
C PRO A 266 9.24 8.63 23.26
N LEU A 267 8.98 7.45 23.82
CA LEU A 267 9.93 6.60 24.51
C LEU A 267 11.17 6.35 23.65
N CYS A 268 12.34 6.80 24.13
CA CYS A 268 13.61 6.22 23.74
C CYS A 268 13.67 4.79 24.29
N GLN A 269 13.64 3.79 23.40
CA GLN A 269 14.15 2.46 23.70
C GLN A 269 15.59 2.35 23.17
N PRO A 270 16.57 2.03 24.01
CA PRO A 270 17.86 1.55 23.53
C PRO A 270 17.75 0.04 23.21
N HIS A 271 18.01 -0.28 21.95
CA HIS A 271 18.56 -1.57 21.52
C HIS A 271 20.08 -1.48 21.53
#